data_AF-A0A2V2QB32-F1
#
_entry.id   AF-A0A2V2QB32-F1
#
_cell.length_a   1.000
_cell.length_b   1.000
_cell.length_c   1.000
_cell.angle_alpha   90.00
_cell.angle_beta   90.00
_cell.angle_gamma   90.00
#
_symmetry.space_group_name_H-M   'P 1'
#
loop_
_entity.id
_entity.type
_entity.pdbx_description
1 polymer ?
#
loop_
_entity_poly.entity_id
_entity_poly.type
_entity_poly.pdbx_seq_one_letter_code
_entity_poly.pdbx_strand_id
1 'polypeptide(L)'
;RTVVDPAELARDPAYAAPDGLPLPAVVRRNLEVLRGWAVRGEPASSGTAYGPSEMAYGPSEAACGPSGAACGPSGAAYGPSEAAYGACGAAYDGVRRIRLRFFLRPVELLERGGRVAGVRFARTVPDGAGGVRDTGTYEDVEAQLVLRAVGYRGVELPGLPFDPVRGTVPHAAGRVLRDGVPTPGEYVAGWIKRGPTGVIGPNRSCARETVESLIEDAPLLARRPAADDPLAVLRAWGQRPVEWDGWLSIERAEEALGRSLGRGPVKIPDWSGLLAAARGEERRGPAA
;
A
#
# COMPACT_ATOMS: atom_id res chain seq x y z
N ARG A 1 12.50 -16.33 10.07
CA ARG A 1 11.57 -17.09 10.95
C ARG A 1 10.50 -16.15 11.50
N THR A 2 9.22 -16.52 11.42
CA THR A 2 8.12 -15.76 12.04
C THR A 2 7.83 -16.29 13.45
N VAL A 3 7.64 -15.40 14.41
CA VAL A 3 7.35 -15.72 15.82
C VAL A 3 6.15 -14.89 16.28
N VAL A 4 5.27 -15.51 17.05
CA VAL A 4 4.08 -14.90 17.64
C VAL A 4 3.98 -15.35 19.10
N ASP A 5 3.60 -14.45 20.00
CA ASP A 5 3.35 -14.79 21.41
C ASP A 5 1.91 -15.33 21.58
N PRO A 6 1.72 -16.60 21.98
CA PRO A 6 0.39 -17.17 22.20
C PRO A 6 -0.42 -16.41 23.26
N ALA A 7 0.23 -15.82 24.27
CA ALA A 7 -0.43 -15.08 25.33
C ALA A 7 -1.03 -13.75 24.85
N GLU A 8 -0.42 -13.13 23.83
CA GLU A 8 -1.01 -11.96 23.17
C GLU A 8 -2.24 -12.37 22.37
N LEU A 9 -2.18 -13.45 21.58
CA LEU A 9 -3.31 -13.94 20.80
C LEU A 9 -4.52 -14.37 21.66
N ALA A 10 -4.26 -14.98 22.82
CA ALA A 10 -5.31 -15.44 23.74
C ALA A 10 -6.23 -14.32 24.26
N ARG A 11 -5.84 -13.04 24.11
CA ARG A 11 -6.68 -11.90 24.46
C ARG A 11 -7.79 -11.64 23.44
N ASP A 12 -7.67 -12.15 22.21
CA ASP A 12 -8.72 -12.03 21.19
C ASP A 12 -9.79 -13.12 21.39
N PRO A 13 -11.06 -12.75 21.65
CA PRO A 13 -12.16 -13.72 21.76
C PRO A 13 -12.32 -14.60 20.52
N ALA A 14 -12.08 -14.05 19.32
CA ALA A 14 -12.16 -14.79 18.05
C ALA A 14 -11.05 -15.84 17.92
N TYR A 15 -9.89 -15.60 18.54
CA TYR A 15 -8.80 -16.56 18.60
C TYR A 15 -9.07 -17.67 19.62
N ALA A 16 -9.59 -17.31 20.81
CA ALA A 16 -9.84 -18.22 21.92
C ALA A 16 -11.05 -19.15 21.71
N ALA A 17 -12.10 -18.67 21.03
CA ALA A 17 -13.34 -19.42 20.78
C ALA A 17 -13.80 -19.27 19.31
N PRO A 18 -13.09 -19.89 18.34
CA PRO A 18 -13.35 -19.70 16.91
C PRO A 18 -14.74 -20.15 16.46
N ASP A 19 -15.34 -21.13 17.16
CA ASP A 19 -16.65 -21.69 16.82
C ASP A 19 -17.83 -20.86 17.38
N GLY A 20 -17.54 -19.87 18.24
CA GLY A 20 -18.53 -19.03 18.89
C GLY A 20 -18.90 -17.76 18.11
N LEU A 21 -18.18 -17.43 17.03
CA LEU A 21 -18.36 -16.20 16.27
C LEU A 21 -18.43 -16.50 14.75
N PRO A 22 -19.43 -16.00 14.01
CA PRO A 22 -19.48 -16.14 12.57
C PRO A 22 -18.41 -15.24 11.90
N LEU A 23 -17.22 -15.80 11.68
CA LEU A 23 -16.09 -15.09 11.08
C LEU A 23 -16.01 -15.30 9.56
N PRO A 24 -15.64 -14.25 8.78
CA PRO A 24 -15.35 -14.39 7.35
C PRO A 24 -14.28 -15.46 7.09
N ALA A 25 -14.37 -16.18 5.96
CA ALA A 25 -13.44 -17.27 5.63
C ALA A 25 -11.95 -16.84 5.65
N VAL A 26 -11.66 -15.63 5.17
CA VAL A 26 -10.30 -15.07 5.20
C VAL A 26 -9.78 -14.87 6.63
N VAL A 27 -10.64 -14.45 7.56
CA VAL A 27 -10.27 -14.24 8.97
C VAL A 27 -9.97 -15.58 9.62
N ARG A 28 -10.81 -16.60 9.40
CA ARG A 28 -10.58 -17.96 9.90
C ARG A 28 -9.24 -18.54 9.44
N ARG A 29 -8.95 -18.45 8.14
CA ARG A 29 -7.66 -18.86 7.57
C ARG A 29 -6.47 -18.13 8.21
N ASN A 30 -6.57 -16.83 8.43
CA ASN A 30 -5.51 -16.06 9.08
C ASN A 30 -5.26 -16.52 10.52
N LEU A 31 -6.33 -16.80 11.29
CA LEU A 31 -6.21 -17.32 12.65
C LEU A 31 -5.53 -18.70 12.68
N GLU A 32 -5.84 -19.59 11.74
CA GLU A 32 -5.16 -20.89 11.60
C GLU A 32 -3.66 -20.74 11.35
N VAL A 33 -3.27 -19.81 10.48
CA VAL A 33 -1.84 -19.50 10.23
C VAL A 33 -1.15 -18.98 11.49
N LEU A 34 -1.80 -18.06 12.23
CA LEU A 34 -1.28 -17.53 13.49
C LEU A 34 -1.08 -18.63 14.54
N ARG A 35 -2.05 -19.55 14.68
CA ARG A 35 -1.93 -20.73 15.55
C ARG A 35 -0.73 -21.59 15.14
N GLY A 36 -0.57 -21.82 13.84
CA GLY A 36 0.56 -22.56 13.29
C GLY A 36 1.92 -21.92 13.60
N TRP A 37 2.01 -20.60 13.75
CA TRP A 37 3.24 -19.92 14.18
C TRP A 37 3.42 -19.92 15.70
N ALA A 38 2.33 -19.79 16.46
CA ALA A 38 2.33 -19.81 17.92
C ALA A 38 2.83 -21.15 18.50
N VAL A 39 2.47 -22.28 17.87
CA VAL A 39 2.92 -23.63 18.28
C VAL A 39 4.41 -23.87 17.97
N ARG A 40 4.98 -23.17 16.98
CA ARG A 40 6.37 -23.36 16.50
C ARG A 40 7.43 -22.55 17.28
N GLY A 41 7.17 -22.13 18.52
CA GLY A 41 8.18 -21.48 19.40
C GLY A 41 9.46 -22.33 19.57
N GLU A 42 10.61 -21.72 19.88
CA GLU A 42 12.00 -22.27 19.92
C GLU A 42 12.23 -23.69 20.52
N PRO A 43 13.28 -24.42 20.08
CA PRO A 43 13.20 -25.71 19.37
C PRO A 43 13.10 -26.97 20.26
N ALA A 44 12.60 -28.06 19.68
CA ALA A 44 13.26 -29.36 19.78
C ALA A 44 14.05 -29.59 18.47
N SER A 45 15.31 -30.00 18.61
CA SER A 45 16.17 -30.38 17.49
C SER A 45 15.55 -31.50 16.65
N SER A 46 15.80 -31.45 15.34
CA SER A 46 15.49 -32.46 14.31
C SER A 46 14.07 -32.43 13.69
N GLY A 47 14.03 -32.53 12.36
CA GLY A 47 12.82 -32.90 11.61
C GLY A 47 12.28 -31.84 10.66
N THR A 48 12.71 -31.91 9.40
CA THR A 48 11.98 -31.57 8.16
C THR A 48 10.98 -30.39 8.20
N ALA A 49 11.42 -29.25 7.64
CA ALA A 49 10.59 -28.07 7.44
C ALA A 49 9.55 -28.29 6.31
N TYR A 50 8.26 -28.23 6.66
CA TYR A 50 7.17 -28.00 5.71
C TYR A 50 6.83 -26.50 5.71
N GLY A 51 7.29 -25.78 4.68
CA GLY A 51 6.81 -24.44 4.34
C GLY A 51 5.55 -24.55 3.48
N PRO A 52 4.56 -23.65 3.61
CA PRO A 52 3.42 -23.66 2.70
C PRO A 52 3.92 -23.39 1.28
N SER A 53 3.68 -24.34 0.39
CA SER A 53 3.85 -24.19 -1.04
C SER A 53 3.03 -23.00 -1.54
N GLU A 54 3.56 -22.34 -2.57
CA GLU A 54 2.91 -21.29 -3.33
C GLU A 54 1.47 -21.71 -3.72
N MET A 55 0.48 -21.01 -3.18
CA MET A 55 -0.81 -20.89 -3.83
C MET A 55 -0.98 -19.44 -4.28
N ALA A 56 -0.56 -19.20 -5.51
CA ALA A 56 -0.90 -18.03 -6.28
C ALA A 56 -2.43 -17.91 -6.39
N TYR A 57 -3.02 -16.96 -5.67
CA TYR A 57 -4.34 -16.45 -6.01
C TYR A 57 -4.16 -15.33 -7.03
N GLY A 58 -3.98 -15.72 -8.29
CA GLY A 58 -4.27 -14.88 -9.45
C GLY A 58 -5.66 -15.25 -9.98
N PRO A 59 -6.48 -14.29 -10.46
CA PRO A 59 -7.78 -14.62 -11.01
C PRO A 59 -7.62 -15.50 -12.25
N SER A 60 -8.27 -16.66 -12.23
CA SER A 60 -8.51 -17.48 -13.40
C SER A 60 -9.54 -16.79 -14.32
N GLU A 61 -9.19 -16.79 -15.61
CA GLU A 61 -10.02 -16.55 -16.81
C GLU A 61 -10.29 -15.12 -17.28
N ALA A 62 -9.55 -14.79 -18.36
CA ALA A 62 -10.00 -14.22 -19.63
C ALA A 62 -10.91 -12.99 -19.62
N ALA A 63 -10.30 -11.81 -19.75
CA ALA A 63 -10.85 -10.72 -20.54
C ALA A 63 -9.70 -10.03 -21.29
N CYS A 64 -9.71 -10.18 -22.62
CA CYS A 64 -8.71 -9.68 -23.55
C CYS A 64 -8.81 -8.15 -23.74
N GLY A 65 -7.66 -7.49 -23.75
CA GLY A 65 -7.42 -6.15 -24.29
C GLY A 65 -5.99 -6.13 -24.88
N PRO A 66 -5.69 -5.31 -25.91
CA PRO A 66 -4.52 -5.51 -26.76
C PRO A 66 -3.26 -4.91 -26.13
N SER A 67 -2.66 -5.61 -25.17
CA SER A 67 -1.22 -5.62 -24.85
C SER A 67 -1.05 -6.47 -23.59
N GLY A 68 -0.63 -7.72 -23.80
CA GLY A 68 -0.36 -8.65 -22.70
C GLY A 68 0.97 -8.33 -22.03
N ALA A 69 0.93 -7.64 -20.89
CA ALA A 69 1.98 -7.67 -19.87
C ALA A 69 1.40 -7.25 -18.51
N ALA A 70 1.04 -8.23 -17.68
CA ALA A 70 0.68 -7.98 -16.29
C ALA A 70 1.97 -7.81 -15.46
N CYS A 71 2.35 -6.57 -15.15
CA CYS A 71 3.45 -6.29 -14.23
C CYS A 71 2.98 -6.44 -12.77
N GLY A 72 3.14 -7.65 -12.20
CA GLY A 72 3.21 -7.86 -10.76
C GLY A 72 4.67 -7.70 -10.27
N PRO A 73 4.91 -7.29 -9.01
CA PRO A 73 6.27 -7.16 -8.50
C PRO A 73 6.92 -8.55 -8.40
N SER A 74 8.01 -8.75 -9.13
CA SER A 74 8.85 -9.94 -9.04
C SER A 74 9.63 -9.94 -7.72
N GLY A 75 9.61 -11.10 -7.04
CA GLY A 75 10.27 -11.33 -5.76
C GLY A 75 11.79 -11.40 -5.88
N ALA A 76 12.46 -10.24 -5.96
CA ALA A 76 13.90 -10.15 -5.78
C ALA A 76 14.21 -9.70 -4.35
N ALA A 77 14.89 -10.57 -3.59
CA ALA A 77 15.37 -10.29 -2.25
C ALA A 77 16.34 -9.09 -2.27
N TYR A 78 15.94 -7.98 -1.64
CA TYR A 78 16.83 -6.86 -1.33
C TYR A 78 17.26 -6.98 0.13
N GLY A 79 18.56 -7.17 0.36
CA GLY A 79 19.21 -7.01 1.66
C GLY A 79 20.45 -6.14 1.48
N PRO A 80 20.74 -5.19 2.38
CA PRO A 80 21.96 -4.39 2.30
C PRO A 80 23.21 -5.27 2.48
N SER A 81 24.30 -4.90 1.82
CA SER A 81 25.63 -5.48 2.04
C SER A 81 26.10 -5.17 3.47
N GLU A 82 26.83 -6.11 4.08
CA GLU A 82 27.21 -6.17 5.50
C GLU A 82 28.05 -4.98 6.05
N ALA A 83 28.35 -3.96 5.25
CA ALA A 83 29.34 -2.96 5.60
C ALA A 83 28.83 -1.75 6.41
N ALA A 84 27.57 -1.71 6.88
CA ALA A 84 26.95 -0.46 7.35
C ALA A 84 26.30 -0.46 8.75
N TYR A 85 26.54 -1.46 9.61
CA TYR A 85 25.95 -1.46 10.96
C TYR A 85 26.99 -1.23 12.06
N GLY A 86 26.94 -0.04 12.65
CA GLY A 86 27.67 0.32 13.86
C GLY A 86 27.22 -0.53 15.06
N ALA A 87 28.18 -0.84 15.93
CA ALA A 87 28.02 -1.77 17.03
C ALA A 87 26.93 -1.36 18.03
N CYS A 88 25.83 -2.12 18.05
CA CYS A 88 25.00 -2.30 19.24
C CYS A 88 25.09 -3.80 19.60
N GLY A 89 25.58 -4.10 20.80
CA GLY A 89 26.12 -5.40 21.23
C GLY A 89 25.12 -6.55 21.40
N ALA A 90 24.26 -6.81 20.41
CA ALA A 90 23.58 -8.09 20.27
C ALA A 90 24.22 -8.86 19.12
N ALA A 91 24.84 -10.00 19.42
CA ALA A 91 25.38 -10.90 18.41
C ALA A 91 24.28 -11.28 17.42
N TYR A 92 24.42 -10.86 16.16
CA TYR A 92 23.55 -11.29 15.08
C TYR A 92 23.88 -12.75 14.75
N ASP A 93 22.97 -13.68 15.04
CA ASP A 93 23.09 -15.11 14.71
C ASP A 93 22.88 -15.43 13.21
N GLY A 94 22.82 -14.41 12.36
CA GLY A 94 22.54 -14.50 10.93
C GLY A 94 21.07 -14.84 10.59
N VAL A 95 20.21 -15.12 11.59
CA VAL A 95 18.82 -15.54 11.36
C VAL A 95 17.88 -14.33 11.41
N ARG A 96 17.34 -13.94 10.24
CA ARG A 96 16.30 -12.90 10.18
C ARG A 96 15.02 -13.39 10.87
N ARG A 97 14.53 -12.60 11.83
CA ARG A 97 13.32 -12.90 12.61
C ARG A 97 12.23 -11.85 12.35
N ILE A 98 11.00 -12.31 12.11
CA ILE A 98 9.79 -11.48 12.04
C ILE A 98 8.99 -11.78 13.30
N ARG A 99 8.77 -10.77 14.16
CA ARG A 99 7.92 -10.90 15.34
C ARG A 99 6.61 -10.18 15.07
N LEU A 100 5.49 -10.91 15.12
CA LEU A 100 4.17 -10.30 15.09
C LEU A 100 3.73 -10.08 16.53
N ARG A 101 3.51 -8.82 16.89
CA ARG A 101 3.08 -8.40 18.22
C ARG A 101 1.67 -7.84 18.12
N PHE A 102 0.81 -8.23 19.05
CA PHE A 102 -0.59 -7.81 19.10
C PHE A 102 -0.88 -7.05 20.39
N PHE A 103 -1.99 -6.30 20.41
CA PHE A 103 -2.42 -5.56 21.59
C PHE A 103 -1.40 -4.54 22.12
N LEU A 104 -0.71 -3.89 21.18
CA LEU A 104 0.25 -2.82 21.44
C LEU A 104 -0.14 -1.58 20.62
N ARG A 105 -0.32 -0.45 21.31
CA ARG A 105 -0.59 0.85 20.69
C ARG A 105 0.67 1.72 20.82
N PRO A 106 1.29 2.21 19.73
CA PRO A 106 2.45 3.08 19.83
C PRO A 106 2.05 4.40 20.48
N VAL A 107 2.79 4.83 21.52
CA VAL A 107 2.51 6.09 22.24
C VAL A 107 3.65 7.10 22.15
N GLU A 108 4.88 6.65 21.96
CA GLU A 108 6.05 7.54 21.91
C GLU A 108 7.17 6.91 21.06
N LEU A 109 7.86 7.74 20.26
CA LEU A 109 9.12 7.36 19.63
C LEU A 109 10.25 7.68 20.58
N LEU A 110 11.04 6.67 20.93
CA LEU A 110 12.20 6.84 21.78
C LEU A 110 13.35 7.41 20.96
N GLU A 111 14.05 8.39 21.51
CA GLU A 111 15.13 9.10 20.84
C GLU A 111 16.44 8.92 21.60
N ARG A 112 17.53 8.71 20.85
CA ARG A 112 18.89 8.67 21.38
C ARG A 112 19.83 9.33 20.38
N GLY A 113 20.37 10.50 20.74
CA GLY A 113 21.33 11.22 19.90
C GLY A 113 20.72 11.77 18.60
N GLY A 114 19.48 12.27 18.67
CA GLY A 114 18.73 12.84 17.56
C GLY A 114 18.19 11.80 16.56
N ARG A 115 18.21 10.51 16.92
CA ARG A 115 17.75 9.40 16.06
C ARG A 115 16.78 8.51 16.82
N VAL A 116 15.89 7.85 16.07
CA VAL A 116 15.00 6.85 16.64
C VAL A 116 15.81 5.70 17.25
N ALA A 117 15.47 5.36 18.48
CA ALA A 117 16.08 4.27 19.24
C ALA A 117 15.05 3.19 19.62
N GLY A 118 13.77 3.47 19.48
CA GLY A 118 12.70 2.50 19.73
C GLY A 118 11.33 3.13 19.71
N VAL A 119 10.35 2.34 20.11
CA VAL A 119 8.95 2.77 20.27
C VAL A 119 8.46 2.28 21.62
N ARG A 120 7.88 3.19 22.39
CA ARG A 120 7.09 2.84 23.56
C ARG A 120 5.68 2.50 23.13
N PHE A 121 5.20 1.35 23.57
CA PHE A 121 3.86 0.89 23.33
C PHE A 121 3.07 0.84 24.64
N ALA A 122 1.84 1.33 24.62
CA ALA A 122 0.84 0.98 25.63
C ALA A 122 0.29 -0.41 25.31
N ARG A 123 0.20 -1.27 26.33
CA ARG A 123 -0.52 -2.53 26.22
C ARG A 123 -2.02 -2.25 26.17
N THR A 124 -2.71 -3.00 25.33
CA THR A 124 -4.16 -2.87 25.16
C THR A 124 -4.88 -4.20 25.40
N VAL A 125 -6.19 -4.12 25.61
CA VAL A 125 -7.10 -5.27 25.65
C VAL A 125 -8.36 -4.94 24.85
N PRO A 126 -9.09 -5.93 24.29
CA PRO A 126 -10.37 -5.67 23.67
C PRO A 126 -11.32 -4.95 24.63
N ASP A 127 -12.11 -4.02 24.10
CA ASP A 127 -13.14 -3.30 24.86
C ASP A 127 -14.53 -3.96 24.79
N GLY A 128 -14.69 -4.98 23.95
CA GLY A 128 -15.96 -5.66 23.69
C GLY A 128 -16.86 -4.98 22.64
N ALA A 129 -16.47 -3.82 22.12
CA ALA A 129 -17.16 -3.05 21.09
C ALA A 129 -16.44 -3.07 19.73
N GLY A 130 -15.48 -3.98 19.56
CA GLY A 130 -14.64 -4.11 18.36
C GLY A 130 -13.41 -3.18 18.36
N GLY A 131 -13.16 -2.47 19.47
CA GLY A 131 -11.98 -1.66 19.68
C GLY A 131 -11.03 -2.26 20.72
N VAL A 132 -10.10 -1.43 21.17
CA VAL A 132 -9.15 -1.77 22.23
C VAL A 132 -9.04 -0.61 23.22
N ARG A 133 -8.80 -0.92 24.49
CA ARG A 133 -8.52 0.05 25.55
C ARG A 133 -7.15 -0.19 26.17
N ASP A 134 -6.50 0.87 26.60
CA ASP A 134 -5.21 0.79 27.29
C ASP A 134 -5.34 0.08 28.65
N THR A 135 -4.30 -0.65 29.03
CA THR A 135 -4.19 -1.28 30.36
C THR A 135 -3.44 -0.42 31.37
N GLY A 136 -2.87 0.71 30.93
CA GLY A 136 -2.00 1.56 31.76
C GLY A 136 -0.57 1.02 31.92
N THR A 137 -0.23 -0.09 31.27
CA THR A 137 1.13 -0.66 31.28
C THR A 137 1.82 -0.44 29.94
N TYR A 138 3.14 -0.27 29.98
CA TYR A 138 3.95 0.10 28.82
C TYR A 138 5.08 -0.90 28.58
N GLU A 139 5.50 -1.01 27.32
CA GLU A 139 6.67 -1.79 26.90
C GLU A 139 7.46 -0.99 25.86
N ASP A 140 8.77 -0.93 26.04
CA ASP A 140 9.67 -0.29 25.10
C ASP A 140 10.28 -1.35 24.18
N VAL A 141 10.19 -1.13 22.86
CA VAL A 141 10.80 -1.99 21.84
C VAL A 141 11.87 -1.18 21.13
N GLU A 142 13.14 -1.53 21.37
CA GLU A 142 14.29 -0.89 20.72
C GLU A 142 14.26 -1.15 19.19
N ALA A 143 14.49 -0.10 18.41
CA ALA A 143 14.51 -0.13 16.95
C ALA A 143 15.23 1.10 16.39
N GLN A 144 15.99 0.91 15.31
CA GLN A 144 16.69 1.99 14.60
C GLN A 144 15.93 2.48 13.36
N LEU A 145 14.81 1.82 13.02
CA LEU A 145 13.90 2.19 11.94
C LEU A 145 12.47 1.88 12.35
N VAL A 146 11.58 2.86 12.17
CA VAL A 146 10.15 2.71 12.41
C VAL A 146 9.40 3.05 11.13
N LEU A 147 8.63 2.09 10.62
CA LEU A 147 7.82 2.25 9.41
C LEU A 147 6.34 2.27 9.80
N ARG A 148 5.66 3.39 9.56
CA ARG A 148 4.23 3.52 9.85
C ARG A 148 3.40 3.00 8.68
N ALA A 149 2.74 1.86 8.86
CA ALA A 149 1.85 1.24 7.87
C ALA A 149 0.39 1.16 8.36
N VAL A 150 -0.16 2.27 8.84
CA VAL A 150 -1.52 2.36 9.45
C VAL A 150 -2.61 2.81 8.48
N GLY A 151 -2.35 2.70 7.18
CA GLY A 151 -3.22 3.17 6.11
C GLY A 151 -2.78 4.50 5.50
N TYR A 152 -3.38 4.80 4.34
CA TYR A 152 -3.20 6.07 3.63
C TYR A 152 -4.32 7.04 4.00
N ARG A 153 -4.22 8.28 3.54
CA ARG A 153 -5.29 9.29 3.64
C ARG A 153 -5.27 10.14 2.38
N GLY A 154 -6.47 10.49 1.88
CA GLY A 154 -6.56 11.47 0.80
C GLY A 154 -6.00 12.82 1.21
N VAL A 155 -5.58 13.58 0.22
CA VAL A 155 -5.12 14.97 0.38
C VAL A 155 -6.11 15.85 -0.38
N GLU A 156 -6.48 16.97 0.24
CA GLU A 156 -7.36 17.96 -0.37
C GLU A 156 -6.74 18.51 -1.66
N LEU A 157 -7.56 18.61 -2.71
CA LEU A 157 -7.19 19.28 -3.96
C LEU A 157 -7.94 20.62 -4.03
N PRO A 158 -7.24 21.75 -4.25
CA PRO A 158 -7.90 23.05 -4.36
C PRO A 158 -9.05 23.03 -5.38
N GLY A 159 -10.21 23.54 -4.98
CA GLY A 159 -11.41 23.60 -5.80
C GLY A 159 -12.34 22.38 -5.72
N LEU A 160 -11.89 21.27 -5.11
CA LEU A 160 -12.69 20.06 -4.92
C LEU A 160 -13.17 19.96 -3.45
N PRO A 161 -14.46 19.68 -3.19
CA PRO A 161 -14.95 19.43 -1.83
C PRO A 161 -14.23 18.26 -1.18
N PHE A 162 -13.95 18.37 0.12
CA PHE A 162 -13.18 17.37 0.85
C PHE A 162 -13.73 17.16 2.26
N ASP A 163 -13.90 15.91 2.67
CA ASP A 163 -14.17 15.52 4.05
C ASP A 163 -12.84 15.28 4.74
N PRO A 164 -12.36 16.19 5.61
CA PRO A 164 -11.09 16.02 6.27
C PRO A 164 -11.10 14.83 7.21
N VAL A 165 -12.24 14.49 7.85
CA VAL A 165 -12.33 13.38 8.81
C VAL A 165 -12.14 12.04 8.11
N ARG A 166 -12.84 11.82 7.00
CA ARG A 166 -12.73 10.57 6.22
C ARG A 166 -11.55 10.56 5.26
N GLY A 167 -11.01 11.73 4.89
CA GLY A 167 -9.95 11.86 3.90
C GLY A 167 -10.42 11.50 2.49
N THR A 168 -11.66 11.84 2.16
CA THR A 168 -12.34 11.47 0.90
C THR A 168 -13.13 12.65 0.34
N VAL A 169 -13.51 12.59 -0.93
CA VAL A 169 -14.39 13.57 -1.56
C VAL A 169 -15.86 13.16 -1.33
N PRO A 170 -16.72 14.04 -0.76
CA PRO A 170 -18.15 13.77 -0.60
C PRO A 170 -18.81 13.46 -1.94
N HIS A 171 -19.62 12.39 -2.00
CA HIS A 171 -20.25 11.96 -3.24
C HIS A 171 -21.59 11.23 -3.05
N ALA A 172 -22.40 11.18 -4.10
CA ALA A 172 -23.57 10.30 -4.24
C ALA A 172 -23.42 9.46 -5.51
N ALA A 173 -23.31 8.13 -5.38
CA ALA A 173 -23.01 7.19 -6.49
C ALA A 173 -21.77 7.56 -7.36
N GLY A 174 -20.87 8.40 -6.84
CA GLY A 174 -19.68 8.88 -7.55
C GLY A 174 -19.79 10.31 -8.06
N ARG A 175 -20.98 10.93 -8.09
CA ARG A 175 -21.16 12.36 -8.35
C ARG A 175 -20.69 13.17 -7.14
N VAL A 176 -19.79 14.12 -7.35
CA VAL A 176 -19.28 14.99 -6.27
C VAL A 176 -20.43 15.81 -5.67
N LEU A 177 -20.47 15.92 -4.35
CA LEU A 177 -21.44 16.73 -3.64
C LEU A 177 -20.83 18.10 -3.27
N ARG A 178 -21.52 19.18 -3.62
CA ARG A 178 -21.27 20.54 -3.13
C ARG A 178 -22.48 20.95 -2.31
N ASP A 179 -22.26 21.26 -1.03
CA ASP A 179 -23.33 21.58 -0.07
C ASP A 179 -24.47 20.54 -0.05
N GLY A 180 -24.11 19.25 -0.21
CA GLY A 180 -25.05 18.13 -0.25
C GLY A 180 -25.75 17.91 -1.59
N VAL A 181 -25.49 18.75 -2.60
CA VAL A 181 -26.11 18.65 -3.93
C VAL A 181 -25.14 18.01 -4.93
N PRO A 182 -25.56 16.96 -5.68
CA PRO A 182 -24.75 16.40 -6.76
C PRO A 182 -24.39 17.46 -7.81
N THR A 183 -23.13 17.48 -8.22
CA THR A 183 -22.59 18.40 -9.24
C THR A 183 -22.27 17.62 -10.53
N PRO A 184 -23.17 17.60 -11.53
CA PRO A 184 -22.90 16.94 -12.80
C PRO A 184 -21.64 17.47 -13.49
N GLY A 185 -20.79 16.56 -13.96
CA GLY A 185 -19.49 16.89 -14.56
C GLY A 185 -18.31 16.76 -13.60
N GLU A 186 -18.56 16.55 -12.30
CA GLU A 186 -17.54 16.24 -11.31
C GLU A 186 -17.80 14.85 -10.71
N TYR A 187 -16.87 13.93 -10.91
CA TYR A 187 -17.01 12.54 -10.47
C TYR A 187 -15.76 12.05 -9.75
N VAL A 188 -15.95 11.12 -8.82
CA VAL A 188 -14.86 10.45 -8.10
C VAL A 188 -15.00 8.94 -8.17
N ALA A 189 -13.87 8.23 -8.14
CA ALA A 189 -13.79 6.78 -8.12
C ALA A 189 -12.56 6.31 -7.32
N GLY A 190 -12.47 5.02 -7.01
CA GLY A 190 -11.33 4.45 -6.30
C GLY A 190 -11.23 4.91 -4.83
N TRP A 191 -10.01 5.11 -4.34
CA TRP A 191 -9.75 5.40 -2.93
C TRP A 191 -10.17 6.80 -2.49
N ILE A 192 -10.10 7.81 -3.37
CA ILE A 192 -10.57 9.16 -3.01
C ILE A 192 -12.09 9.21 -2.79
N LYS A 193 -12.82 8.23 -3.36
CA LYS A 193 -14.26 8.01 -3.16
C LYS A 193 -14.55 7.19 -1.88
N ARG A 194 -13.90 6.05 -1.71
CA ARG A 194 -14.27 5.03 -0.69
C ARG A 194 -13.35 4.95 0.54
N GLY A 195 -12.25 5.69 0.54
CA GLY A 195 -11.14 5.49 1.45
C GLY A 195 -10.17 4.41 0.98
N PRO A 196 -8.97 4.31 1.61
CA PRO A 196 -7.87 3.48 1.14
C PRO A 196 -7.97 2.04 1.66
N THR A 197 -9.10 1.38 1.34
CA THR A 197 -9.36 -0.01 1.70
C THR A 197 -9.70 -0.86 0.47
N GLY A 198 -9.31 -2.13 0.54
CA GLY A 198 -9.52 -3.10 -0.53
C GLY A 198 -8.35 -3.22 -1.51
N VAL A 199 -8.31 -4.34 -2.20
CA VAL A 199 -7.34 -4.65 -3.27
C VAL A 199 -7.73 -3.97 -4.59
N ILE A 200 -7.02 -4.26 -5.67
CA ILE A 200 -7.30 -3.67 -7.01
C ILE A 200 -8.73 -3.98 -7.48
N GLY A 201 -9.24 -5.20 -7.22
CA GLY A 201 -10.57 -5.66 -7.68
C GLY A 201 -11.75 -4.74 -7.28
N PRO A 202 -11.94 -4.43 -5.98
CA PRO A 202 -12.98 -3.50 -5.53
C PRO A 202 -12.97 -2.11 -6.19
N ASN A 203 -11.85 -1.66 -6.75
CA ASN A 203 -11.83 -0.39 -7.48
C ASN A 203 -12.53 -0.49 -8.84
N ARG A 204 -12.59 -1.68 -9.45
CA ARG A 204 -13.30 -1.90 -10.73
C ARG A 204 -14.80 -1.71 -10.58
N SER A 205 -15.42 -2.35 -9.58
CA SER A 205 -16.86 -2.19 -9.33
C SER A 205 -17.20 -0.77 -8.88
N CYS A 206 -16.36 -0.16 -8.05
CA CYS A 206 -16.49 1.25 -7.65
C CYS A 206 -16.48 2.20 -8.85
N ALA A 207 -15.54 2.00 -9.79
CA ALA A 207 -15.44 2.81 -10.99
C ALA A 207 -16.64 2.61 -11.92
N ARG A 208 -17.15 1.37 -12.05
CA ARG A 208 -18.34 1.08 -12.84
C ARG A 208 -19.56 1.89 -12.37
N GLU A 209 -19.85 1.92 -11.08
CA GLU A 209 -20.95 2.72 -10.51
C GLU A 209 -20.82 4.21 -10.83
N THR A 210 -19.60 4.75 -10.74
CA THR A 210 -19.33 6.15 -11.10
C THR A 210 -19.54 6.39 -12.61
N VAL A 211 -19.14 5.45 -13.46
CA VAL A 211 -19.34 5.55 -14.92
C VAL A 211 -20.81 5.44 -15.29
N GLU A 212 -21.59 4.58 -14.61
CA GLU A 212 -23.04 4.50 -14.78
C GLU A 212 -23.69 5.87 -14.50
N SER A 213 -23.30 6.52 -13.40
CA SER A 213 -23.74 7.89 -13.07
C SER A 213 -23.34 8.93 -14.13
N LEU A 214 -22.12 8.82 -14.69
CA LEU A 214 -21.66 9.73 -15.74
C LEU A 214 -22.47 9.55 -17.03
N ILE A 215 -22.78 8.30 -17.41
CA ILE A 215 -23.59 7.98 -18.59
C ILE A 215 -25.02 8.50 -18.42
N GLU A 216 -25.62 8.36 -17.24
CA GLU A 216 -26.94 8.93 -16.92
C GLU A 216 -26.96 10.45 -17.09
N ASP A 217 -25.89 11.14 -16.68
CA ASP A 217 -25.78 12.60 -16.79
C ASP A 217 -25.39 13.07 -18.20
N ALA A 218 -24.97 12.17 -19.09
CA ALA A 218 -24.43 12.52 -20.41
C ALA A 218 -25.34 13.45 -21.25
N PRO A 219 -26.69 13.30 -21.27
CA PRO A 219 -27.57 14.23 -21.99
C PRO A 219 -27.54 15.68 -21.46
N LEU A 220 -27.24 15.87 -20.17
CA LEU A 220 -27.04 17.18 -19.56
C LEU A 220 -25.65 17.71 -19.90
N LEU A 221 -24.62 16.86 -19.78
CA LEU A 221 -23.22 17.23 -20.04
C LEU A 221 -22.98 17.62 -21.50
N ALA A 222 -23.63 16.94 -22.45
CA ALA A 222 -23.52 17.22 -23.88
C ALA A 222 -24.04 18.61 -24.28
N ARG A 223 -24.79 19.30 -23.41
CA ARG A 223 -25.25 20.68 -23.63
C ARG A 223 -24.18 21.73 -23.29
N ARG A 224 -23.13 21.32 -22.57
CA ARG A 224 -22.03 22.22 -22.20
C ARG A 224 -21.14 22.44 -23.41
N PRO A 225 -20.62 23.66 -23.64
CA PRO A 225 -19.63 23.88 -24.68
C PRO A 225 -18.41 22.99 -24.40
N ALA A 226 -17.89 22.37 -25.45
CA ALA A 226 -16.66 21.60 -25.35
C ALA A 226 -15.52 22.52 -24.92
N ALA A 227 -14.68 22.04 -23.99
CA ALA A 227 -13.46 22.75 -23.64
C ALA A 227 -12.47 22.72 -24.81
N ASP A 228 -11.56 23.70 -24.84
CA ASP A 228 -10.40 23.68 -25.72
C ASP A 228 -9.59 22.39 -25.53
N ASP A 229 -8.77 22.03 -26.53
CA ASP A 229 -7.86 20.89 -26.41
C ASP A 229 -7.06 21.00 -25.09
N PRO A 230 -7.23 20.05 -24.15
CA PRO A 230 -6.59 20.13 -22.85
C PRO A 230 -5.06 20.16 -22.95
N LEU A 231 -4.48 19.57 -23.99
CA LEU A 231 -3.03 19.65 -24.21
C LEU A 231 -2.60 21.07 -24.60
N ALA A 232 -3.36 21.75 -25.47
CA ALA A 232 -3.11 23.14 -25.83
C ALA A 232 -3.22 24.06 -24.60
N VAL A 233 -4.24 23.87 -23.76
CA VAL A 233 -4.43 24.65 -22.52
C VAL A 233 -3.26 24.45 -21.56
N LEU A 234 -2.88 23.19 -21.30
CA LEU A 234 -1.74 22.89 -20.43
C LEU A 234 -0.43 23.50 -20.95
N ARG A 235 -0.20 23.43 -22.26
CA ARG A 235 0.99 24.05 -22.89
C ARG A 235 0.96 25.57 -22.81
N ALA A 236 -0.20 26.21 -22.95
CA ALA A 236 -0.35 27.66 -22.77
C ALA A 236 -0.08 28.09 -21.32
N TRP A 237 -0.33 27.23 -20.34
CA TRP A 237 0.07 27.41 -18.94
C TRP A 237 1.54 27.07 -18.66
N GLY A 238 2.36 26.88 -19.71
CA GLY A 238 3.78 26.56 -19.58
C GLY A 238 4.08 25.12 -19.14
N GLN A 239 3.06 24.25 -19.09
CA GLN A 239 3.25 22.84 -18.74
C GLN A 239 3.72 22.04 -19.95
N ARG A 240 4.46 20.96 -19.69
CA ARG A 240 4.89 20.00 -20.71
C ARG A 240 4.42 18.59 -20.32
N PRO A 241 3.17 18.21 -20.64
CA PRO A 241 2.64 16.90 -20.31
C PRO A 241 3.47 15.78 -20.96
N VAL A 242 3.66 14.68 -20.23
CA VAL A 242 4.19 13.44 -20.80
C VAL A 242 3.03 12.72 -21.47
N GLU A 243 3.03 12.73 -22.80
CA GLU A 243 2.07 12.00 -23.62
C GLU A 243 2.42 10.51 -23.67
N TRP A 244 1.53 9.71 -24.26
CA TRP A 244 1.65 8.25 -24.30
C TRP A 244 3.00 7.76 -24.83
N ASP A 245 3.48 8.32 -25.94
CA ASP A 245 4.77 7.93 -26.52
C ASP A 245 5.96 8.27 -25.60
N GLY A 246 5.86 9.37 -24.84
CA GLY A 246 6.84 9.72 -23.83
C GLY A 246 6.84 8.75 -22.66
N TRP A 247 5.66 8.30 -22.23
CA TRP A 247 5.53 7.23 -21.23
C TRP A 247 6.18 5.92 -21.72
N LEU A 248 5.87 5.49 -22.94
CA LEU A 248 6.49 4.30 -23.55
C LEU A 248 8.02 4.45 -23.69
N SER A 249 8.52 5.68 -23.86
CA SER A 249 9.96 5.97 -23.87
C SER A 249 10.60 5.76 -22.49
N ILE A 250 9.91 6.16 -21.41
CA ILE A 250 10.34 5.85 -20.03
C ILE A 250 10.43 4.33 -19.83
N GLU A 251 9.39 3.57 -20.21
CA GLU A 251 9.39 2.11 -20.04
C GLU A 251 10.57 1.45 -20.75
N ARG A 252 10.83 1.85 -22.01
CA ARG A 252 12.01 1.35 -22.75
C ARG A 252 13.34 1.70 -22.08
N ALA A 253 13.45 2.89 -21.50
CA ALA A 253 14.66 3.30 -20.77
C ALA A 253 14.87 2.49 -19.49
N GLU A 254 13.80 2.22 -18.74
CA GLU A 254 13.83 1.37 -17.53
C GLU A 254 14.21 -0.08 -17.84
N GLU A 255 13.68 -0.61 -18.95
CA GLU A 255 14.07 -1.93 -19.45
C GLU A 255 15.53 -1.98 -19.89
N ALA A 256 16.01 -0.96 -20.61
CA ALA A 256 17.40 -0.88 -21.06
C ALA A 256 18.37 -0.80 -19.86
N LEU A 257 18.02 -0.01 -18.84
CA LEU A 257 18.77 0.06 -17.60
C LEU A 257 18.79 -1.31 -16.90
N GLY A 258 17.64 -1.99 -16.83
CA GLY A 258 17.53 -3.35 -16.32
C GLY A 258 18.48 -4.31 -17.04
N ARG A 259 18.43 -4.34 -18.38
CA ARG A 259 19.31 -5.18 -19.21
C ARG A 259 20.80 -4.89 -18.96
N SER A 260 21.19 -3.63 -18.85
CA SER A 260 22.59 -3.25 -18.58
C SER A 260 23.13 -3.77 -17.24
N LEU A 261 22.23 -4.06 -16.30
CA LEU A 261 22.53 -4.59 -14.98
C LEU A 261 22.26 -6.09 -14.83
N GLY A 262 21.86 -6.78 -15.91
CA GLY A 262 21.46 -8.19 -15.86
C GLY A 262 20.20 -8.44 -15.04
N ARG A 263 19.27 -7.48 -14.99
CA ARG A 263 18.03 -7.53 -14.20
C ARG A 263 16.81 -7.34 -15.11
N GLY A 264 15.62 -7.58 -14.57
CA GLY A 264 14.37 -7.06 -15.14
C GLY A 264 14.33 -5.53 -15.13
N PRO A 265 13.21 -4.90 -15.56
CA PRO A 265 13.11 -3.44 -15.63
C PRO A 265 13.50 -2.77 -14.31
N VAL A 266 14.34 -1.73 -14.40
CA VAL A 266 14.82 -0.96 -13.25
C VAL A 266 14.25 0.44 -13.33
N LYS A 267 13.52 0.84 -12.28
CA LYS A 267 12.87 2.15 -12.21
C LYS A 267 13.87 3.29 -12.22
N ILE A 268 13.58 4.32 -13.01
CA ILE A 268 14.30 5.59 -12.94
C ILE A 268 13.83 6.31 -11.66
N PRO A 269 14.72 6.61 -10.70
CA PRO A 269 14.31 6.99 -9.35
C PRO A 269 14.01 8.48 -9.18
N ASP A 270 14.21 9.29 -10.22
CA ASP A 270 14.16 10.74 -10.12
C ASP A 270 13.43 11.39 -11.31
N TRP A 271 12.80 12.54 -11.06
CA TRP A 271 12.02 13.29 -12.05
C TRP A 271 12.85 13.72 -13.26
N SER A 272 14.11 14.11 -13.05
CA SER A 272 14.95 14.59 -14.15
C SER A 272 15.24 13.47 -15.16
N GLY A 273 15.51 12.27 -14.66
CA GLY A 273 15.70 11.07 -15.47
C GLY A 273 14.42 10.65 -16.18
N LEU A 274 13.28 10.63 -15.48
CA LEU A 274 11.98 10.30 -16.09
C LEU A 274 11.65 11.27 -17.23
N LEU A 275 11.83 12.56 -17.02
CA LEU A 275 11.53 13.59 -18.02
C LEU A 275 12.51 13.57 -19.19
N ALA A 276 13.80 13.27 -18.96
CA ALA A 276 14.77 13.08 -20.05
C ALA A 276 14.44 11.85 -20.89
N ALA A 277 14.13 10.71 -20.24
CA ALA A 277 13.71 9.50 -20.92
C ALA A 277 12.43 9.70 -21.73
N ALA A 278 11.45 10.44 -21.19
CA ALA A 278 10.22 10.79 -21.89
C ALA A 278 10.46 11.62 -23.16
N ARG A 279 11.51 12.44 -23.18
CA ARG A 279 11.90 13.26 -24.35
C ARG A 279 12.81 12.51 -25.33
N GLY A 280 13.24 11.30 -25.02
CA GLY A 280 14.24 10.57 -25.80
C GLY A 280 15.64 11.19 -25.72
N GLU A 281 15.90 12.00 -24.68
CA GLU A 281 17.20 12.58 -24.41
C GLU A 281 18.06 11.51 -23.72
N GLU A 282 19.08 10.98 -24.39
CA GLU A 282 20.07 10.12 -23.74
C GLU A 282 20.78 10.91 -22.63
N ARG A 283 20.91 10.32 -21.44
CA ARG A 283 21.84 10.83 -20.42
C ARG A 283 23.25 10.81 -21.03
N ARG A 284 23.74 11.97 -21.47
CA ARG A 284 25.18 12.17 -21.67
C ARG A 284 25.83 11.96 -20.30
N GLY A 285 26.56 10.86 -20.15
CA GLY A 285 27.36 10.60 -18.96
C GLY A 285 28.34 11.75 -18.70
N PRO A 286 28.86 11.90 -17.46
CA PRO A 286 29.86 12.92 -17.18
C PRO A 286 31.06 12.71 -18.12
N ALA A 287 31.48 13.78 -18.80
CA ALA A 287 32.71 13.78 -19.57
C ALA A 287 33.87 13.36 -18.65
N ALA A 288 34.65 12.38 -19.12
CA ALA A 288 35.83 11.87 -18.43
C ALA A 288 36.92 12.93 -18.29
#